data_AF-A0A7Y3NX14-F1
#
_entry.id   AF-A0A7Y3NX14-F1
#
_cell.length_a   1.000
_cell.length_b   1.000
_cell.length_c   1.000
_cell.angle_alpha   90.00
_cell.angle_beta   90.00
_cell.angle_gamma   90.00
#
_symmetry.space_group_name_H-M   'P 1'
#
loop_
_entity.id
_entity.type
_entity.pdbx_description
1 polymer ?
#
loop_
_entity_poly.entity_id
_entity_poly.type
_entity_poly.pdbx_seq_one_letter_code
_entity_poly.pdbx_strand_id
1 'polypeptide(L)' 'MRTIISWAILISFFLIAGEGINLIRLGIMNSLGKMPNQGWQIILGILLAGLGTSFLGGFIYHRAKRRGQIKKPDWMKK' A
#
# COMPACT_ATOMS: atom_id res chain seq x y z
N MET A 1 -2.50 23.94 6.08
CA MET A 1 -3.63 23.04 5.76
C MET A 1 -3.30 21.96 4.72
N ARG A 2 -2.72 22.27 3.54
CA ARG A 2 -2.39 21.27 2.49
C ARG A 2 -1.50 20.08 2.94
N THR A 3 -0.59 20.31 3.88
CA THR A 3 0.30 19.26 4.42
C THR A 3 -0.45 18.25 5.29
N ILE A 4 -1.40 18.69 6.10
CA ILE A 4 -2.22 17.84 6.98
C ILE A 4 -3.08 16.90 6.14
N ILE A 5 -3.69 17.41 5.07
CA ILE A 5 -4.49 16.59 4.14
C ILE A 5 -3.63 15.51 3.48
N SER A 6 -2.40 15.84 3.09
CA SER A 6 -1.47 14.87 2.50
C SER A 6 -1.10 13.76 3.49
N TRP A 7 -0.87 14.12 4.76
CA TRP A 7 -0.59 13.16 5.83
C TRP A 7 -1.79 12.29 6.15
N ALA A 8 -3.00 12.87 6.21
CA ALA A 8 -4.23 12.12 6.41
C ALA A 8 -4.42 11.07 5.32
N ILE A 9 -4.23 11.44 4.05
CA ILE A 9 -4.32 10.50 2.92
C ILE A 9 -3.28 9.37 3.06
N LEU A 10 -2.01 9.71 3.36
CA LEU A 10 -0.95 8.72 3.55
C LEU A 10 -1.30 7.73 4.67
N ILE A 11 -1.74 8.23 5.82
CA ILE A 11 -2.09 7.40 6.98
C ILE A 11 -3.29 6.51 6.64
N SER A 12 -4.32 7.04 5.98
CA SER A 12 -5.49 6.24 5.59
C SER A 12 -5.10 5.07 4.70
N PHE A 13 -4.32 5.30 3.63
CA PHE A 13 -3.89 4.23 2.73
C PHE A 13 -2.91 3.25 3.39
N PHE A 14 -2.09 3.73 4.32
CA PHE A 14 -1.24 2.87 5.14
C PHE A 14 -2.06 1.92 6.02
N LEU A 15 -3.10 2.41 6.69
CA LEU A 15 -3.99 1.58 7.49
C LEU A 15 -4.75 0.56 6.62
N ILE A 16 -5.24 0.98 5.45
CA ILE A 16 -5.91 0.06 4.50
C ILE A 16 -4.97 -1.05 4.03
N ALA A 17 -3.71 -0.71 3.71
CA ALA A 17 -2.71 -1.72 3.34
C ALA A 17 -2.42 -2.69 4.50
N GLY A 18 -2.33 -2.17 5.72
CA GLY A 18 -2.17 -2.94 6.96
C GLY A 18 -3.32 -3.92 7.20
N GLU A 19 -4.56 -3.48 7.02
CA GLU A 19 -5.74 -4.34 7.10
C GLU A 19 -5.73 -5.43 6.02
N GLY A 20 -5.24 -5.12 4.82
CA GLY A 20 -5.02 -6.13 3.78
C GLY A 20 -4.08 -7.25 4.23
N ILE A 21 -2.96 -6.91 4.88
CA ILE A 21 -2.03 -7.89 5.45
C ILE A 21 -2.68 -8.69 6.57
N ASN A 22 -3.49 -8.04 7.41
CA ASN A 22 -4.22 -8.70 8.48
C ASN A 22 -5.24 -9.73 7.94
N LEU A 23 -5.95 -9.40 6.86
CA LEU A 23 -6.86 -10.33 6.17
C LEU A 23 -6.12 -11.55 5.59
N ILE A 24 -4.91 -11.36 5.05
CA ILE A 24 -4.07 -12.49 4.62
C ILE A 24 -3.76 -13.39 5.82
N ARG A 25 -3.34 -12.81 6.95
CA ARG A 25 -3.03 -13.57 8.17
C ARG A 25 -4.25 -14.36 8.65
N LEU A 26 -5.43 -13.74 8.71
CA LEU A 26 -6.67 -14.39 9.11
C LEU A 26 -7.04 -15.54 8.15
N GLY A 27 -6.99 -15.28 6.84
CA GLY A 27 -7.26 -16.31 5.83
C GLY A 27 -6.32 -17.52 5.94
N ILE A 28 -5.03 -17.28 6.22
CA ILE A 28 -4.05 -18.35 6.45
C ILE A 28 -4.35 -19.11 7.75
N MET A 29 -4.56 -18.40 8.87
CA MET A 29 -4.84 -19.02 10.17
C MET A 29 -6.10 -19.88 10.14
N ASN A 30 -7.15 -19.40 9.48
CA ASN A 30 -8.41 -20.13 9.37
C ASN A 30 -8.32 -21.31 8.38
N SER A 31 -7.49 -21.20 7.34
CA SER A 31 -7.18 -22.33 6.44
C SER A 31 -6.50 -23.48 7.20
N LEU A 32 -5.57 -23.15 8.12
CA LEU A 32 -4.96 -24.13 9.04
C LEU A 32 -5.97 -24.74 10.01
N GLY A 33 -6.98 -23.98 10.42
CA GLY A 33 -8.10 -24.41 11.26
C GLY A 33 -9.17 -25.26 10.55
N LYS A 34 -8.99 -25.64 9.28
CA LYS A 34 -9.94 -26.40 8.45
C LYS A 34 -11.31 -25.72 8.26
N MET A 35 -11.41 -24.40 8.38
CA MET A 35 -12.64 -23.69 8.02
C MET A 35 -12.78 -23.62 6.48
N PRO A 36 -13.89 -24.09 5.90
CA PRO A 36 -14.10 -24.02 4.46
C PRO A 36 -14.31 -22.56 4.00
N ASN A 37 -13.85 -22.26 2.78
CA ASN A 37 -14.11 -21.03 2.03
C ASN A 37 -13.44 -19.73 2.55
N GLN A 38 -12.12 -19.74 2.70
CA GLN A 38 -11.32 -18.59 3.18
C GLN A 38 -10.37 -17.99 2.12
N GLY A 39 -10.27 -18.60 0.94
CA GLY A 39 -9.40 -18.11 -0.14
C GLY A 39 -9.70 -16.68 -0.59
N TRP A 40 -10.97 -16.26 -0.49
CA TRP A 40 -11.39 -14.90 -0.82
C TRP A 40 -10.77 -13.84 0.11
N GLN A 41 -10.53 -14.16 1.40
CA GLN A 41 -9.90 -13.23 2.35
C GLN A 41 -8.43 -12.98 1.98
N ILE A 42 -7.74 -14.02 1.54
CA ILE A 42 -6.35 -13.94 1.08
C ILE A 42 -6.29 -13.09 -0.21
N ILE A 43 -7.19 -13.34 -1.17
CA ILE A 43 -7.24 -12.57 -2.42
C ILE A 43 -7.54 -11.08 -2.15
N LEU A 44 -8.55 -10.78 -1.33
CA LEU A 44 -8.86 -9.40 -0.94
C LEU A 44 -7.71 -8.76 -0.16
N GLY A 45 -7.07 -9.51 0.72
CA GLY A 45 -5.93 -9.03 1.48
C GLY A 45 -4.73 -8.67 0.59
N ILE A 46 -4.43 -9.50 -0.42
CA ILE A 46 -3.40 -9.22 -1.44
C ILE A 46 -3.77 -7.97 -2.23
N LEU A 47 -5.03 -7.82 -2.65
CA LEU A 47 -5.49 -6.64 -3.38
C LEU A 47 -5.36 -5.37 -2.54
N LEU A 48 -5.81 -5.39 -1.28
CA LEU A 48 -5.74 -4.25 -0.36
C LEU A 48 -4.29 -3.87 -0.03
N ALA A 49 -3.45 -4.85 0.28
CA ALA A 49 -2.04 -4.62 0.57
C ALA A 49 -1.28 -4.11 -0.68
N GLY A 50 -1.52 -4.72 -1.83
CA GLY A 50 -0.88 -4.37 -3.10
C GLY A 50 -1.29 -2.98 -3.60
N LEU A 51 -2.59 -2.68 -3.62
CA LEU A 51 -3.11 -1.38 -4.03
C LEU A 51 -2.71 -0.28 -3.05
N GLY A 52 -2.81 -0.53 -1.75
CA GLY A 52 -2.44 0.45 -0.72
C GLY A 52 -0.95 0.80 -0.77
N THR A 53 -0.09 -0.21 -0.91
CA THR A 53 1.37 -0.01 -1.03
C THR A 53 1.76 0.67 -2.34
N SER A 54 1.16 0.25 -3.46
CA SER A 54 1.39 0.88 -4.77
C SER A 54 0.96 2.35 -4.78
N PHE A 55 -0.19 2.64 -4.18
CA PHE A 55 -0.67 4.02 -4.03
C PHE A 55 0.27 4.85 -3.16
N LEU A 56 0.72 4.32 -2.02
CA LEU A 56 1.69 4.99 -1.14
C LEU A 56 2.98 5.35 -1.88
N GLY A 57 3.59 4.37 -2.57
CA GLY A 57 4.80 4.59 -3.36
C GLY A 57 4.57 5.61 -4.48
N GLY A 58 3.46 5.48 -5.22
CA GLY A 58 3.07 6.40 -6.29
C GLY A 58 2.82 7.82 -5.79
N PHE A 59 2.16 7.98 -4.64
CA PHE A 59 1.88 9.28 -4.04
C PHE A 59 3.16 9.98 -3.58
N ILE A 60 4.07 9.23 -2.93
CA ILE A 60 5.38 9.75 -2.52
C ILE A 60 6.18 10.17 -3.74
N TYR A 61 6.26 9.32 -4.77
CA TYR A 61 6.95 9.62 -6.03
C TYR A 61 6.38 10.86 -6.72
N HIS A 62 5.06 10.91 -6.88
CA HIS A 62 4.38 12.04 -7.51
C HIS A 62 4.65 13.35 -6.76
N ARG A 63 4.63 13.31 -5.42
CA ARG A 63 4.95 14.47 -4.57
C ARG A 63 6.41 14.89 -4.70
N ALA A 64 7.35 13.95 -4.71
CA ALA A 64 8.77 14.21 -4.89
C ALA A 64 9.07 14.81 -6.28
N LYS A 65 8.41 14.29 -7.32
CA LYS A 65 8.51 14.78 -8.71
C LYS A 65 8.10 16.25 -8.81
N ARG A 66 6.95 16.61 -8.23
CA ARG A 66 6.46 17.99 -8.22
C ARG A 66 7.35 18.95 -7.44
N ARG A 67 8.12 18.46 -6.47
CA ARG A 67 9.06 19.26 -5.67
C ARG A 67 10.45 19.40 -6.31
N GLY A 68 10.66 18.83 -7.51
CA GLY A 68 11.98 18.80 -8.15
C GLY A 68 13.04 18.00 -7.38
N GLN A 69 12.62 17.20 -6.39
CA GLN A 69 13.52 16.42 -5.53
C GLN A 69 13.98 15.10 -6.17
N ILE A 70 13.41 14.75 -7.33
CA ILE A 70 13.87 13.62 -8.12
C ILE A 70 15.09 14.09 -8.91
N LYS A 71 16.28 13.84 -8.35
CA LYS A 71 17.53 13.97 -9.11
C LYS A 71 17.46 13.00 -10.28
N LYS A 72 17.73 13.48 -11.50
CA LYS A 72 17.94 12.58 -12.65
C LYS A 72 19.03 11.57 -12.25
N PRO A 73 18.82 10.27 -12.53
CA PRO A 73 19.87 9.28 -12.33
C PRO A 73 21.15 9.73 -13.02
N ASP A 74 22.32 9.45 -12.45
CA ASP A 74 23.61 9.91 -13.02
C ASP A 74 23.81 9.42 -14.46
N TRP A 75 23.23 8.28 -14.84
CA TRP A 75 23.25 7.76 -16.21
C TRP A 75 22.42 8.56 -17.23
N MET A 76 21.58 9.51 -16.79
CA MET A 76 20.82 10.43 -17.66
C MET A 76 21.44 11.84 -17.76
N LYS A 77 22.55 12.11 -17.07
CA LYS A 77 23.24 13.39 -17.17
C LYS A 77 24.21 13.33 -18.34
N LYS A 78 23.75 13.76 -19.52
CA LYS A 78 24.57 13.94 -20.72
C LYS A 78 24.75 15.42 -20.99
#